data_AF-S5YJH2-F1
#
_entry.id   AF-S5YJH2-F1
#
_cell.length_a   1.000
_cell.length_b   1.000
_cell.length_c   1.000
_cell.angle_alpha   90.00
_cell.angle_beta   90.00
_cell.angle_gamma   90.00
#
_symmetry.space_group_name_H-M   'P 1'
#
loop_
_entity.id
_entity.type
_entity.pdbx_description
1 polymer ?
#
loop_
_entity_poly.entity_id
_entity_poly.type
_entity_poly.pdbx_seq_one_letter_code
_entity_poly.pdbx_strand_id
1 'polypeptide(L)'
;MDNMQILEPARPVRGGYKVDVSRGERNGRVSSEWFNRPDDERYLSLDDLWASVKARSERSTSRIVETAKIHVEASRDNAERLQLILPKANAPLAPTHWAFGQLASLVGAPASYLRQLPAPLAGINLQYGLSGHRAEQIKTFETEDGRTELRAVTGPDYGRIYDHELVEAVQRIAGNGTGDTRWKVPGTLDWSTGVYNPDVDITRDTTTLYASDRDVFLFLVDDHNPIEAGKLPDGSPDLYFRGFYCWNSEVGAKTLGIASFYLRAVCQNRNIWGQEEFQEITIRHSKYAASRFAHEAAPALTRFANSSPSGFINGIKAARQQIVARTDEDRETFLRKRGFSKLEAGKIIDKVLVEEGHPPESIFDFVQGITRLARDKTQQDTRLELEGKAKKLLERAG
;
A
#
# COMPACT_ATOMS: atom_id res chain seq x y z
N MET A 1 -2.24 -42.33 -11.34
CA MET A 1 -3.31 -41.37 -11.66
C MET A 1 -3.96 -41.04 -10.34
N ASP A 2 -3.47 -39.99 -9.70
CA ASP A 2 -3.96 -39.58 -8.38
C ASP A 2 -4.96 -38.44 -8.57
N ASN A 3 -6.19 -38.67 -8.11
CA ASN A 3 -7.34 -37.84 -8.42
C ASN A 3 -7.36 -36.68 -7.41
N MET A 4 -6.65 -35.59 -7.73
CA MET A 4 -6.69 -34.36 -6.95
C MET A 4 -8.12 -33.82 -6.90
N GLN A 5 -8.81 -34.06 -5.78
CA GLN A 5 -10.06 -33.38 -5.46
C GLN A 5 -9.75 -31.91 -5.18
N ILE A 6 -9.98 -31.07 -6.18
CA ILE A 6 -10.15 -29.63 -5.98
C ILE A 6 -11.48 -29.49 -5.24
N LEU A 7 -11.42 -29.29 -3.92
CA LEU A 7 -12.60 -28.99 -3.11
C LEU A 7 -13.27 -27.73 -3.66
N GLU A 8 -14.59 -27.80 -3.93
CA GLU A 8 -15.39 -26.66 -4.35
C GLU A 8 -15.27 -25.51 -3.32
N PRO A 9 -15.31 -24.23 -3.76
CA PRO A 9 -15.33 -23.09 -2.85
C PRO A 9 -16.48 -23.25 -1.87
N ALA A 10 -16.19 -23.15 -0.57
CA ALA A 10 -17.19 -23.23 0.48
C ALA A 10 -18.31 -22.24 0.18
N ARG A 11 -19.57 -22.72 0.13
CA ARG A 11 -20.76 -21.88 -0.07
C ARG A 11 -20.70 -20.68 0.88
N PRO A 12 -21.03 -19.45 0.42
CA PRO A 12 -21.03 -18.28 1.27
C PRO A 12 -21.95 -18.53 2.46
N VAL A 13 -21.35 -18.58 3.66
CA VAL A 13 -22.11 -18.69 4.91
C VAL A 13 -22.79 -17.35 5.08
N ARG A 14 -24.13 -17.34 5.04
CA ARG A 14 -24.92 -16.17 5.49
C ARG A 14 -24.51 -15.89 6.94
N GLY A 15 -23.61 -14.93 7.16
CA GLY A 15 -23.05 -14.61 8.47
C GLY A 15 -21.55 -14.34 8.54
N GLY A 16 -20.78 -14.54 7.46
CA GLY A 16 -19.33 -14.28 7.41
C GLY A 16 -18.45 -15.46 7.82
N TYR A 17 -17.16 -15.22 8.05
CA TYR A 17 -16.15 -16.25 8.28
C TYR A 17 -15.51 -16.11 9.67
N LYS A 18 -15.49 -17.18 10.46
CA LYS A 18 -14.68 -17.22 11.69
C LYS A 18 -13.20 -17.27 11.29
N VAL A 19 -12.40 -16.34 11.83
CA VAL A 19 -10.98 -16.19 11.48
C VAL A 19 -10.13 -16.01 12.73
N ASP A 20 -8.86 -16.42 12.66
CA ASP A 20 -7.90 -16.26 13.76
C ASP A 20 -6.85 -15.18 13.45
N VAL A 21 -7.13 -13.96 13.90
CA VAL A 21 -6.24 -12.80 13.69
C VAL A 21 -5.03 -12.76 14.64
N SER A 22 -4.91 -13.70 15.58
CA SER A 22 -3.73 -13.85 16.43
C SER A 22 -2.49 -14.30 15.64
N ARG A 23 -2.70 -14.86 14.44
CA ARG A 23 -1.67 -15.40 13.54
C ARG A 23 -1.26 -14.40 12.45
N GLY A 24 -0.06 -14.57 11.90
CA GLY A 24 0.53 -13.75 10.83
C GLY A 24 0.88 -12.31 11.22
N GLU A 25 1.14 -11.44 10.26
CA GLU A 25 1.54 -10.05 10.53
C GLU A 25 0.33 -9.09 10.58
N ARG A 26 0.47 -8.01 11.36
CA ARG A 26 -0.46 -6.86 11.30
C ARG A 26 0.14 -5.79 10.41
N ASN A 27 -0.62 -5.35 9.41
CA ASN A 27 -0.21 -4.27 8.51
C ASN A 27 -1.17 -3.07 8.61
N GLY A 28 -0.60 -1.92 9.01
CA GLY A 28 -1.31 -0.66 9.20
C GLY A 28 -1.29 0.29 8.00
N ARG A 29 -0.81 -0.15 6.82
CA ARG A 29 -0.66 0.73 5.65
C ARG A 29 -1.99 1.31 5.20
N VAL A 30 -3.01 0.47 5.01
CA VAL A 30 -4.35 0.90 4.58
C VAL A 30 -5.02 1.76 5.68
N SER A 31 -4.81 1.40 6.95
CA SER A 31 -5.26 2.18 8.10
C SER A 31 -4.67 3.60 8.13
N SER A 32 -3.39 3.74 7.76
CA SER A 32 -2.71 5.03 7.70
C SER A 32 -3.26 5.89 6.56
N GLU A 33 -3.60 5.28 5.41
CA GLU A 33 -4.29 5.98 4.34
C GLU A 33 -5.69 6.40 4.85
N TRP A 34 -6.53 5.47 5.30
CA TRP A 34 -7.87 5.76 5.84
C TRP A 34 -7.90 6.93 6.84
N PHE A 35 -6.99 6.92 7.81
CA PHE A 35 -6.91 7.96 8.85
C PHE A 35 -6.57 9.36 8.30
N ASN A 36 -5.73 9.44 7.27
CA ASN A 36 -5.26 10.71 6.72
C ASN A 36 -6.14 11.26 5.58
N ARG A 37 -7.12 10.49 5.11
CA ARG A 37 -7.98 10.86 3.98
C ARG A 37 -9.28 11.50 4.48
N PRO A 38 -9.57 12.78 4.18
CA PRO A 38 -10.88 13.37 4.43
C PRO A 38 -11.94 12.80 3.47
N ASP A 39 -13.21 13.03 3.75
CA ASP A 39 -14.33 12.41 3.03
C ASP A 39 -14.32 12.65 1.52
N ASP A 40 -13.92 13.83 1.06
CA ASP A 40 -13.80 14.21 -0.35
C ASP A 40 -12.69 13.45 -1.09
N GLU A 41 -11.74 12.87 -0.37
CA GLU A 41 -10.70 12.01 -0.94
C GLU A 41 -11.07 10.51 -0.93
N ARG A 42 -12.25 10.12 -0.43
CA ARG A 42 -12.67 8.71 -0.27
C ARG A 42 -13.76 8.30 -1.25
N TYR A 43 -13.50 7.36 -2.15
CA TYR A 43 -14.42 7.01 -3.22
C TYR A 43 -15.16 5.71 -2.90
N LEU A 44 -16.40 5.55 -3.38
CA LEU A 44 -17.22 4.37 -3.07
C LEU A 44 -17.14 3.28 -4.14
N SER A 45 -16.59 3.62 -5.30
CA SER A 45 -16.47 2.74 -6.44
C SER A 45 -15.24 3.11 -7.27
N LEU A 46 -14.72 2.17 -8.06
CA LEU A 46 -13.60 2.45 -8.96
C LEU A 46 -14.02 3.39 -10.10
N ASP A 47 -15.28 3.36 -10.52
CA ASP A 47 -15.81 4.26 -11.54
C ASP A 47 -15.81 5.71 -11.07
N ASP A 48 -16.27 5.99 -9.83
CA ASP A 48 -16.25 7.34 -9.26
C ASP A 48 -14.81 7.84 -9.09
N LEU A 49 -13.93 6.96 -8.59
CA LEU A 49 -12.52 7.26 -8.44
C LEU A 49 -11.89 7.59 -9.79
N TRP A 50 -12.10 6.73 -10.79
CA TRP A 50 -11.58 6.90 -12.15
C TRP A 50 -12.08 8.20 -12.77
N ALA A 51 -13.38 8.48 -12.70
CA ALA A 51 -13.98 9.69 -13.26
C ALA A 51 -13.32 10.96 -12.69
N SER A 52 -13.09 10.99 -11.37
CA SER A 52 -12.40 12.10 -10.70
C SER A 52 -10.97 12.29 -11.20
N VAL A 53 -10.14 11.23 -11.15
CA VAL A 53 -8.73 11.35 -11.57
C VAL A 53 -8.57 11.53 -13.08
N LYS A 54 -9.51 11.03 -13.89
CA LYS A 54 -9.54 11.21 -15.34
C LYS A 54 -9.87 12.65 -15.71
N ALA A 55 -10.96 13.20 -15.16
CA ALA A 55 -11.36 14.59 -15.40
C ALA A 55 -10.25 15.58 -15.00
N ARG A 56 -9.52 15.28 -13.92
CA ARG A 56 -8.34 16.03 -13.53
C ARG A 56 -7.22 15.95 -14.57
N SER A 57 -6.91 14.74 -15.05
CA SER A 57 -5.87 14.53 -16.06
C SER A 57 -6.19 15.20 -17.39
N GLU A 58 -7.45 15.20 -17.83
CA GLU A 58 -7.89 15.82 -19.10
C GLU A 58 -7.75 17.34 -19.09
N ARG A 59 -7.91 17.96 -17.92
CA ARG A 59 -7.68 19.40 -17.70
C ARG A 59 -6.23 19.74 -17.40
N SER A 60 -5.31 18.77 -17.50
CA SER A 60 -3.92 18.95 -17.12
C SER A 60 -2.99 19.07 -18.33
N THR A 61 -1.97 19.92 -18.22
CA THR A 61 -0.96 20.11 -19.25
C THR A 61 0.43 20.02 -18.64
N SER A 62 1.37 19.42 -19.36
CA SER A 62 2.79 19.42 -18.98
C SER A 62 3.61 20.30 -19.91
N ARG A 63 4.61 21.02 -19.39
CA ARG A 63 5.56 21.80 -20.21
C ARG A 63 6.98 21.55 -19.75
N ILE A 64 7.92 21.65 -20.69
CA ILE A 64 9.34 21.73 -20.37
C ILE A 64 9.75 23.20 -20.42
N VAL A 65 10.25 23.72 -19.31
CA VAL A 65 10.66 25.12 -19.17
C VAL A 65 12.06 25.19 -18.59
N GLU A 66 12.86 26.13 -19.06
CA GLU A 66 14.13 26.47 -18.42
C GLU A 66 13.83 27.23 -17.12
N THR A 67 14.46 26.81 -16.02
CA THR A 67 14.29 27.40 -14.69
C THR A 67 14.50 28.91 -14.66
N ALA A 68 15.54 29.40 -15.33
CA ALA A 68 15.86 30.83 -15.42
C ALA A 68 14.81 31.67 -16.18
N LYS A 69 13.90 31.03 -16.94
CA LYS A 69 12.82 31.71 -17.68
C LYS A 69 11.50 31.77 -16.90
N ILE A 70 11.47 31.24 -15.68
CA ILE A 70 10.29 31.32 -14.80
C ILE A 70 10.33 32.67 -14.10
N HIS A 71 9.27 33.46 -14.29
CA HIS A 71 9.10 34.71 -13.57
C HIS A 71 8.14 34.54 -12.39
N VAL A 72 8.51 35.03 -11.22
CA VAL A 72 7.69 35.01 -10.01
C VAL A 72 7.10 36.40 -9.80
N GLU A 73 5.77 36.48 -9.79
CA GLU A 73 5.04 37.72 -9.52
C GLU A 73 4.32 37.63 -8.17
N ALA A 74 4.52 38.66 -7.34
CA ALA A 74 3.79 38.84 -6.10
C ALA A 74 3.59 40.34 -5.86
N SER A 75 2.36 40.75 -5.57
CA SER A 75 2.02 42.16 -5.33
C SER A 75 2.26 42.53 -3.87
N ARG A 76 2.77 43.74 -3.63
CA ARG A 76 2.86 44.32 -2.27
C ARG A 76 1.48 44.56 -1.65
N ASP A 77 0.47 44.77 -2.50
CA ASP A 77 -0.91 45.04 -2.08
C ASP A 77 -1.67 43.74 -1.72
N ASN A 78 -1.08 42.57 -1.96
CA ASN A 78 -1.64 41.28 -1.58
C ASN A 78 -0.55 40.33 -1.07
N ALA A 79 -0.39 40.30 0.26
CA ALA A 79 0.62 39.50 0.95
C ALA A 79 0.46 37.97 0.78
N GLU A 80 -0.67 37.49 0.27
CA GLU A 80 -0.98 36.06 0.16
C GLU A 80 -0.86 35.54 -1.29
N ARG A 81 -0.79 36.44 -2.28
CA ARG A 81 -0.84 36.05 -3.70
C ARG A 81 0.55 36.02 -4.33
N LEU A 82 0.98 34.81 -4.68
CA LEU A 82 2.16 34.53 -5.48
C LEU A 82 1.75 33.76 -6.75
N GLN A 83 2.27 34.20 -7.91
CA GLN A 83 2.01 33.58 -9.20
C GLN A 83 3.30 33.37 -9.99
N LEU A 84 3.26 32.44 -10.93
CA LEU A 84 4.37 32.11 -11.81
C LEU A 84 3.96 32.38 -13.26
N ILE A 85 4.79 33.14 -13.97
CA ILE A 85 4.67 33.33 -15.41
C ILE A 85 5.66 32.39 -16.07
N LEU A 86 5.12 31.42 -16.80
CA LEU A 86 5.89 30.44 -17.55
C LEU A 86 5.93 30.81 -19.03
N PRO A 87 7.05 30.54 -19.73
CA PRO A 87 7.09 30.70 -21.18
C PRO A 87 6.01 29.87 -21.86
N LYS A 88 5.23 30.48 -22.76
CA LYS A 88 4.16 29.84 -23.53
C LYS A 88 2.98 29.31 -22.69
N ALA A 89 2.85 29.72 -21.43
CA ALA A 89 1.61 29.54 -20.68
C ALA A 89 0.61 30.66 -21.05
N ASN A 90 -0.67 30.31 -21.12
CA ASN A 90 -1.73 31.25 -21.50
C ASN A 90 -2.17 32.16 -20.34
N ALA A 91 -1.84 31.78 -19.10
CA ALA A 91 -2.22 32.49 -17.88
C ALA A 91 -1.14 32.31 -16.79
N PRO A 92 -1.05 33.24 -15.82
CA PRO A 92 -0.25 33.06 -14.61
C PRO A 92 -0.71 31.85 -13.80
N LEU A 93 0.25 31.10 -13.24
CA LEU A 93 -0.04 29.91 -12.46
C LEU A 93 0.10 30.17 -10.96
N ALA A 94 -0.90 29.77 -10.18
CA ALA A 94 -0.77 29.71 -8.73
C ALA A 94 -0.11 28.38 -8.34
N PRO A 95 1.06 28.34 -7.66
CA PRO A 95 1.63 27.09 -7.19
C PRO A 95 0.80 26.54 -6.04
N THR A 96 0.45 25.26 -6.13
CA THR A 96 -0.07 24.49 -4.98
C THR A 96 0.97 24.45 -3.86
N HIS A 97 0.53 24.12 -2.64
CA HIS A 97 1.45 23.94 -1.51
C HIS A 97 2.57 22.92 -1.83
N TRP A 98 2.23 21.87 -2.58
CA TRP A 98 3.18 20.85 -3.03
C TRP A 98 4.18 21.40 -4.06
N ALA A 99 3.70 21.99 -5.15
CA ALA A 99 4.57 22.55 -6.18
C ALA A 99 5.47 23.67 -5.67
N PHE A 100 4.97 24.51 -4.76
CA PHE A 100 5.79 25.52 -4.07
C PHE A 100 6.95 24.87 -3.31
N GLY A 101 6.68 23.76 -2.62
CA GLY A 101 7.72 22.98 -1.94
C GLY A 101 8.76 22.41 -2.90
N GLN A 102 8.32 21.90 -4.06
CA GLN A 102 9.22 21.41 -5.11
C GLN A 102 10.08 22.54 -5.69
N LEU A 103 9.50 23.71 -5.96
CA LEU A 103 10.22 24.89 -6.43
C LEU A 103 11.25 25.39 -5.42
N ALA A 104 10.89 25.47 -4.14
CA ALA A 104 11.82 25.85 -3.08
C ALA A 104 12.97 24.84 -2.97
N SER A 105 12.67 23.54 -2.99
CA SER A 105 13.69 22.49 -2.93
C SER A 105 14.62 22.50 -4.14
N LEU A 106 14.10 22.81 -5.33
CA LEU A 106 14.87 22.93 -6.56
C LEU A 106 15.97 23.99 -6.44
N VAL A 107 15.67 25.12 -5.79
CA VAL A 107 16.63 26.22 -5.60
C VAL A 107 17.40 26.13 -4.28
N GLY A 108 17.30 25.01 -3.55
CA GLY A 108 17.96 24.81 -2.27
C GLY A 108 17.40 25.65 -1.11
N ALA A 109 16.20 26.21 -1.25
CA ALA A 109 15.56 27.04 -0.24
C ALA A 109 14.65 26.23 0.72
N PRO A 110 14.64 26.52 2.03
CA PRO A 110 13.73 25.86 2.97
C PRO A 110 12.27 26.26 2.74
N ALA A 111 11.46 25.34 2.19
CA ALA A 111 10.05 25.60 1.87
C ALA A 111 9.21 26.02 3.09
N SER A 112 9.48 25.45 4.27
CA SER A 112 8.77 25.78 5.52
C SER A 112 8.98 27.24 5.92
N TYR A 113 10.21 27.75 5.77
CA TYR A 113 10.53 29.15 6.05
C TYR A 113 9.88 30.08 5.02
N LEU A 114 10.02 29.77 3.72
CA LEU A 114 9.45 30.63 2.67
C LEU A 114 7.92 30.76 2.77
N ARG A 115 7.21 29.72 3.24
CA ARG A 115 5.76 29.75 3.47
C ARG A 115 5.32 30.66 4.62
N GLN A 116 6.22 31.04 5.52
CA GLN A 116 5.93 31.97 6.62
C GLN A 116 6.15 33.43 6.22
N LEU A 117 6.78 33.66 5.05
CA LEU A 117 7.03 35.00 4.55
C LEU A 117 5.81 35.51 3.75
N PRO A 118 5.53 36.82 3.79
CA PRO A 118 4.65 37.44 2.82
C PRO A 118 5.06 37.11 1.39
N ALA A 119 4.08 36.91 0.50
CA ALA A 119 4.26 36.52 -0.90
C ALA A 119 5.32 37.35 -1.64
N PRO A 120 5.46 38.69 -1.46
CA PRO A 120 6.54 39.44 -2.07
C PRO A 120 7.95 38.99 -1.66
N LEU A 121 8.16 38.68 -0.37
CA LEU A 121 9.46 38.24 0.13
C LEU A 121 9.75 36.80 -0.29
N ALA A 122 8.75 35.91 -0.20
CA ALA A 122 8.85 34.56 -0.71
C ALA A 122 9.17 34.56 -2.21
N GLY A 123 8.50 35.43 -2.97
CA GLY A 123 8.67 35.58 -4.41
C GLY A 123 10.05 36.07 -4.82
N ILE A 124 10.60 37.08 -4.13
CA ILE A 124 11.98 37.56 -4.38
C ILE A 124 13.00 36.46 -4.12
N ASN A 125 12.89 35.75 -2.99
CA ASN A 125 13.80 34.66 -2.66
C ASN A 125 13.73 33.53 -3.70
N LEU A 126 12.51 33.18 -4.12
CA LEU A 126 12.31 32.14 -5.12
C LEU A 126 12.83 32.57 -6.50
N GLN A 127 12.56 33.81 -6.92
CA GLN A 127 13.05 34.36 -8.18
C GLN A 127 14.57 34.39 -8.22
N TYR A 128 15.23 34.82 -7.14
CA TYR A 128 16.69 34.83 -7.04
C TYR A 128 17.26 33.43 -7.26
N GLY A 129 16.70 32.43 -6.57
CA GLY A 129 17.08 31.03 -6.73
C GLY A 129 16.89 30.51 -8.15
N LEU A 130 15.73 30.78 -8.76
CA LEU A 130 15.39 30.31 -10.12
C LEU A 130 16.30 30.94 -11.19
N SER A 131 16.62 32.23 -11.06
CA SER A 131 17.50 32.94 -12.00
C SER A 131 18.96 32.50 -11.90
N GLY A 132 19.43 32.15 -10.70
CA GLY A 132 20.79 31.65 -10.45
C GLY A 132 20.96 30.14 -10.67
N HIS A 133 19.86 29.40 -10.83
CA HIS A 133 19.88 27.97 -11.06
C HIS A 133 20.44 27.66 -12.46
N ARG A 134 21.44 26.76 -12.55
CA ARG A 134 22.27 26.54 -13.74
C ARG A 134 21.48 25.90 -14.90
N ALA A 135 20.71 26.70 -15.63
CA ALA A 135 20.03 26.38 -16.89
C ALA A 135 19.37 24.98 -16.96
N GLU A 136 18.90 24.45 -15.83
CA GLU A 136 18.22 23.16 -15.83
C GLU A 136 16.81 23.33 -16.39
N GLN A 137 16.44 22.42 -17.28
CA GLN A 137 15.07 22.26 -17.73
C GLN A 137 14.29 21.51 -16.66
N ILE A 138 13.10 21.99 -16.35
CA ILE A 138 12.14 21.28 -15.50
C ILE A 138 10.89 20.95 -16.31
N LYS A 139 10.14 19.97 -15.80
CA LYS A 139 8.81 19.63 -16.29
C LYS A 139 7.76 20.13 -15.30
N THR A 140 6.95 21.07 -15.75
CA THR A 140 5.77 21.56 -15.02
C THR A 140 4.58 20.64 -15.27
N PHE A 141 3.69 20.56 -14.30
CA PHE A 141 2.39 19.92 -14.44
C PHE A 141 1.32 20.87 -13.90
N GLU A 142 0.42 21.25 -14.78
CA GLU A 142 -0.52 22.35 -14.63
C GLU A 142 -1.92 21.79 -14.73
N THR A 143 -2.88 22.33 -13.99
CA THR A 143 -4.30 21.97 -14.12
C THR A 143 -5.14 23.24 -14.16
N GLU A 144 -6.19 23.23 -14.97
CA GLU A 144 -7.14 24.32 -15.07
C GLU A 144 -8.46 23.96 -14.39
N ASP A 145 -8.77 24.62 -13.26
CA ASP A 145 -10.03 24.47 -12.54
C ASP A 145 -10.47 25.83 -11.96
N GLY A 146 -11.06 26.67 -12.82
CA GLY A 146 -11.37 28.07 -12.53
C GLY A 146 -10.14 28.99 -12.54
N ARG A 147 -9.05 28.61 -11.87
CA ARG A 147 -7.72 29.22 -12.02
C ARG A 147 -6.70 28.17 -12.49
N THR A 148 -5.67 28.61 -13.21
CA THR A 148 -4.57 27.72 -13.59
C THR A 148 -3.64 27.53 -12.40
N GLU A 149 -3.50 26.28 -11.96
CA GLU A 149 -2.64 25.90 -10.85
C GLU A 149 -1.42 25.12 -11.34
N LEU A 150 -0.27 25.39 -10.72
CA LEU A 150 0.90 24.54 -10.87
C LEU A 150 0.84 23.46 -9.78
N ARG A 151 0.61 22.22 -10.20
CA ARG A 151 0.50 21.05 -9.31
C ARG A 151 1.82 20.34 -9.07
N ALA A 152 2.72 20.34 -10.05
CA ALA A 152 4.03 19.74 -9.87
C ALA A 152 5.14 20.43 -10.64
N VAL A 153 6.35 20.37 -10.07
CA VAL A 153 7.63 20.67 -10.71
C VAL A 153 8.55 19.47 -10.53
N THR A 154 8.94 18.88 -11.64
CA THR A 154 9.71 17.63 -11.69
C THR A 154 10.88 17.75 -12.66
N GLY A 155 11.81 16.80 -12.62
CA GLY A 155 12.87 16.74 -13.64
C GLY A 155 12.33 16.52 -15.05
N PRO A 156 13.08 16.88 -16.11
CA PRO A 156 12.62 16.81 -17.49
C PRO A 156 12.34 15.37 -17.94
N ASP A 157 13.08 14.41 -17.37
CA ASP A 157 12.91 12.98 -17.62
C ASP A 157 11.88 12.30 -16.72
N TYR A 158 11.11 13.04 -15.92
CA TYR A 158 10.06 12.45 -15.10
C TYR A 158 8.99 11.81 -16.01
N GLY A 159 8.89 10.49 -15.98
CA GLY A 159 7.88 9.73 -16.71
C GLY A 159 6.61 9.66 -15.89
N ARG A 160 5.69 10.59 -16.17
CA ARG A 160 4.41 10.67 -15.46
C ARG A 160 3.55 9.48 -15.86
N ILE A 161 3.11 8.75 -14.87
CA ILE A 161 2.02 7.77 -14.98
C ILE A 161 0.85 8.46 -14.31
N TYR A 162 -0.21 8.69 -15.06
CA TYR A 162 -1.38 9.37 -14.54
C TYR A 162 -2.15 8.44 -13.62
N ASP A 163 -2.78 9.01 -12.58
CA ASP A 163 -3.50 8.20 -11.60
C ASP A 163 -4.64 7.39 -12.25
N HIS A 164 -5.30 7.97 -13.28
CA HIS A 164 -6.34 7.29 -14.03
C HIS A 164 -5.84 6.06 -14.81
N GLU A 165 -4.58 6.01 -15.23
CA GLU A 165 -4.00 4.84 -15.92
C GLU A 165 -3.85 3.65 -14.95
N LEU A 166 -3.50 3.93 -13.69
CA LEU A 166 -3.46 2.91 -12.65
C LEU A 166 -4.87 2.41 -12.32
N VAL A 167 -5.82 3.32 -12.11
CA VAL A 167 -7.22 2.96 -11.79
C VAL A 167 -7.85 2.15 -12.93
N GLU A 168 -7.63 2.55 -14.18
CA GLU A 168 -8.10 1.82 -15.35
C GLU A 168 -7.50 0.40 -15.44
N ALA A 169 -6.20 0.26 -15.16
CA ALA A 169 -5.57 -1.06 -15.13
C ALA A 169 -6.17 -1.98 -14.05
N VAL A 170 -6.58 -1.41 -12.92
CA VAL A 170 -7.25 -2.15 -11.85
C VAL A 170 -8.70 -2.49 -12.23
N GLN A 171 -9.44 -1.57 -12.86
CA GLN A 171 -10.81 -1.82 -13.34
C GLN A 171 -10.89 -2.99 -14.33
N ARG A 172 -9.86 -3.18 -15.18
CA ARG A 172 -9.79 -4.34 -16.09
C ARG A 172 -9.84 -5.70 -15.38
N ILE A 173 -9.46 -5.75 -14.11
CA ILE A 173 -9.38 -6.98 -13.30
C ILE A 173 -10.50 -7.04 -12.26
N ALA A 174 -10.80 -5.90 -11.63
CA ALA A 174 -11.70 -5.80 -10.50
C ALA A 174 -13.10 -5.26 -10.83
N GLY A 175 -13.32 -4.84 -12.08
CA GLY A 175 -14.54 -4.13 -12.46
C GLY A 175 -14.70 -2.85 -11.65
N ASN A 176 -15.85 -2.65 -11.01
CA ASN A 176 -16.12 -1.45 -10.21
C ASN A 176 -15.60 -1.56 -8.77
N GLY A 177 -15.07 -2.73 -8.37
CA GLY A 177 -14.54 -2.95 -7.01
C GLY A 177 -15.63 -2.98 -5.94
N THR A 178 -16.88 -3.22 -6.34
CA THR A 178 -18.06 -3.22 -5.46
C THR A 178 -18.66 -4.62 -5.25
N GLY A 179 -18.00 -5.66 -5.77
CA GLY A 179 -18.48 -7.05 -5.72
C GLY A 179 -19.06 -7.54 -7.04
N ASP A 180 -18.99 -6.73 -8.09
CA ASP A 180 -19.33 -7.09 -9.47
C ASP A 180 -18.35 -8.11 -10.09
N THR A 181 -17.13 -8.15 -9.56
CA THR A 181 -16.17 -9.25 -9.75
C THR A 181 -15.83 -9.85 -8.39
N ARG A 182 -14.92 -10.83 -8.35
CA ARG A 182 -14.41 -11.36 -7.07
C ARG A 182 -13.66 -10.31 -6.23
N TRP A 183 -13.15 -9.26 -6.87
CA TRP A 183 -12.37 -8.22 -6.21
C TRP A 183 -13.27 -7.07 -5.78
N LYS A 184 -13.20 -6.72 -4.50
CA LYS A 184 -13.99 -5.63 -3.95
C LYS A 184 -13.32 -4.91 -2.79
N VAL A 185 -13.85 -3.74 -2.44
CA VAL A 185 -13.58 -3.10 -1.15
C VAL A 185 -13.81 -4.12 -0.03
N PRO A 186 -12.89 -4.24 0.93
CA PRO A 186 -12.95 -5.29 1.93
C PRO A 186 -14.12 -5.15 2.89
N GLY A 187 -14.61 -6.31 3.31
CA GLY A 187 -15.47 -6.44 4.47
C GLY A 187 -14.83 -5.98 5.78
N THR A 188 -15.41 -6.40 6.90
CA THR A 188 -14.97 -5.97 8.23
C THR A 188 -15.02 -7.09 9.26
N LEU A 189 -13.97 -7.17 10.08
CA LEU A 189 -13.89 -7.99 11.27
C LEU A 189 -14.71 -7.37 12.40
N ASP A 190 -15.63 -8.15 12.94
CA ASP A 190 -16.24 -7.89 14.24
C ASP A 190 -15.37 -8.51 15.34
N TRP A 191 -14.75 -7.66 16.15
CA TRP A 191 -13.89 -8.07 17.26
C TRP A 191 -14.64 -8.82 18.37
N SER A 192 -15.93 -8.57 18.55
CA SER A 192 -16.71 -9.20 19.62
C SER A 192 -17.00 -10.67 19.32
N THR A 193 -17.12 -11.01 18.05
CA THR A 193 -17.44 -12.37 17.59
C THR A 193 -16.25 -13.08 16.94
N GLY A 194 -15.22 -12.33 16.51
CA GLY A 194 -14.11 -12.84 15.71
C GLY A 194 -14.54 -13.29 14.30
N VAL A 195 -15.68 -12.78 13.83
CA VAL A 195 -16.25 -13.09 12.52
C VAL A 195 -15.90 -11.96 11.55
N TYR A 196 -15.32 -12.33 10.40
CA TYR A 196 -15.06 -11.43 9.29
C TYR A 196 -16.24 -11.46 8.33
N ASN A 197 -16.98 -10.35 8.27
CA ASN A 197 -18.13 -10.20 7.39
C ASN A 197 -17.69 -9.58 6.05
N PRO A 198 -17.74 -10.31 4.93
CA PRO A 198 -17.44 -9.74 3.61
C PRO A 198 -18.52 -8.75 3.15
N ASP A 199 -19.77 -8.89 3.60
CA ASP A 199 -20.94 -8.15 3.10
C ASP A 199 -21.19 -6.85 3.88
N VAL A 200 -20.16 -6.01 4.00
CA VAL A 200 -20.29 -4.69 4.64
C VAL A 200 -20.50 -3.62 3.57
N ASP A 201 -21.46 -2.73 3.81
CA ASP A 201 -21.75 -1.61 2.91
C ASP A 201 -20.52 -0.73 2.68
N ILE A 202 -20.34 -0.30 1.43
CA ILE A 202 -19.26 0.62 1.05
C ILE A 202 -19.72 2.05 1.31
N THR A 203 -19.10 2.68 2.30
CA THR A 203 -19.36 4.04 2.77
C THR A 203 -18.05 4.82 2.84
N ARG A 204 -18.10 6.11 3.15
CA ARG A 204 -16.89 6.92 3.37
C ARG A 204 -16.06 6.38 4.53
N ASP A 205 -16.66 5.68 5.49
CA ASP A 205 -15.93 5.09 6.62
C ASP A 205 -15.34 3.70 6.35
N THR A 206 -15.92 2.96 5.40
CA THR A 206 -15.53 1.56 5.14
C THR A 206 -14.72 1.38 3.86
N THR A 207 -14.74 2.36 2.95
CA THR A 207 -14.00 2.30 1.69
C THR A 207 -12.49 2.28 1.90
N THR A 208 -11.79 1.80 0.87
CA THR A 208 -10.35 1.72 0.78
C THR A 208 -9.82 2.25 -0.56
N LEU A 209 -10.63 3.10 -1.21
CA LEU A 209 -10.35 3.77 -2.48
C LEU A 209 -10.14 5.26 -2.20
N TYR A 210 -8.93 5.74 -2.45
CA TYR A 210 -8.52 7.08 -2.06
C TYR A 210 -7.81 7.82 -3.19
N ALA A 211 -8.12 9.11 -3.36
CA ALA A 211 -7.30 10.00 -4.17
C ALA A 211 -7.32 11.43 -3.63
N SER A 212 -6.12 12.00 -3.50
CA SER A 212 -5.89 13.40 -3.17
C SER A 212 -5.42 14.19 -4.40
N ASP A 213 -5.12 15.47 -4.19
CA ASP A 213 -4.36 16.30 -5.13
C ASP A 213 -2.92 15.79 -5.38
N ARG A 214 -2.40 14.84 -4.58
CA ARG A 214 -1.01 14.35 -4.67
C ARG A 214 -0.85 12.91 -5.10
N ASP A 215 -1.79 12.04 -4.78
CA ASP A 215 -1.64 10.59 -5.01
C ASP A 215 -2.98 9.87 -5.03
N VAL A 216 -2.96 8.65 -5.56
CA VAL A 216 -4.04 7.67 -5.49
C VAL A 216 -3.56 6.45 -4.70
N PHE A 217 -4.45 5.87 -3.91
CA PHE A 217 -4.26 4.59 -3.22
C PHE A 217 -5.56 3.79 -3.28
N LEU A 218 -5.47 2.51 -3.61
CA LEU A 218 -6.63 1.61 -3.59
C LEU A 218 -6.23 0.27 -2.99
N PHE A 219 -7.13 -0.35 -2.24
CA PHE A 219 -6.96 -1.71 -1.69
C PHE A 219 -8.23 -2.52 -1.94
N LEU A 220 -8.08 -3.71 -2.50
CA LEU A 220 -9.17 -4.64 -2.82
C LEU A 220 -8.83 -6.05 -2.33
N VAL A 221 -9.87 -6.82 -2.06
CA VAL A 221 -9.77 -8.21 -1.59
C VAL A 221 -10.70 -9.14 -2.36
N ASP A 222 -10.37 -10.41 -2.33
CA ASP A 222 -11.20 -11.54 -2.77
C ASP A 222 -11.68 -12.29 -1.53
N ASP A 223 -12.61 -11.69 -0.79
CA ASP A 223 -13.07 -12.20 0.51
C ASP A 223 -14.35 -13.04 0.47
N HIS A 224 -14.94 -13.25 -0.72
CA HIS A 224 -15.99 -14.25 -0.92
C HIS A 224 -15.44 -15.65 -1.25
N ASN A 225 -14.16 -15.76 -1.56
CA ASN A 225 -13.53 -17.02 -1.98
C ASN A 225 -12.40 -17.39 -0.99
N PRO A 226 -12.75 -17.83 0.24
CA PRO A 226 -11.77 -18.19 1.26
C PRO A 226 -10.88 -19.35 0.79
N ILE A 227 -9.63 -19.31 1.24
CA ILE A 227 -8.63 -20.35 1.06
C ILE A 227 -8.41 -21.03 2.40
N GLU A 228 -8.70 -22.32 2.47
CA GLU A 228 -8.37 -23.13 3.64
C GLU A 228 -6.93 -23.66 3.53
N ALA A 229 -6.06 -23.25 4.46
CA ALA A 229 -4.67 -23.68 4.53
C ALA A 229 -4.36 -24.46 5.83
N GLY A 230 -5.27 -25.35 6.21
CA GLY A 230 -5.11 -26.24 7.37
C GLY A 230 -6.28 -26.12 8.35
N LYS A 231 -6.05 -26.58 9.58
CA LYS A 231 -7.00 -26.46 10.69
C LYS A 231 -6.37 -25.66 11.84
N LEU A 232 -7.22 -24.96 12.58
CA LEU A 232 -6.91 -24.32 13.86
C LEU A 232 -6.95 -25.37 14.99
N PRO A 233 -6.45 -25.03 16.20
CA PRO A 233 -6.44 -25.96 17.35
C PRO A 233 -7.82 -26.48 17.75
N ASP A 234 -8.87 -25.69 17.52
CA ASP A 234 -10.26 -26.07 17.76
C ASP A 234 -10.87 -26.95 16.65
N GLY A 235 -10.07 -27.31 15.62
CA GLY A 235 -10.48 -28.11 14.47
C GLY A 235 -11.20 -27.33 13.37
N SER A 236 -11.45 -26.03 13.55
CA SER A 236 -12.05 -25.17 12.53
C SER A 236 -11.05 -24.89 11.39
N PRO A 237 -11.52 -24.54 10.18
CA PRO A 237 -10.64 -24.30 9.04
C PRO A 237 -9.77 -23.05 9.21
N ASP A 238 -8.50 -23.16 8.82
CA ASP A 238 -7.55 -22.05 8.84
C ASP A 238 -7.71 -21.20 7.57
N LEU A 239 -8.51 -20.14 7.65
CA LEU A 239 -8.94 -19.35 6.49
C LEU A 239 -8.03 -18.16 6.18
N TYR A 240 -7.79 -17.97 4.88
CA TYR A 240 -7.10 -16.84 4.28
C TYR A 240 -7.88 -16.30 3.08
N PHE A 241 -7.66 -15.05 2.75
CA PHE A 241 -8.21 -14.34 1.60
C PHE A 241 -7.06 -13.74 0.79
N ARG A 242 -7.33 -13.35 -0.44
CA ARG A 242 -6.34 -12.62 -1.26
C ARG A 242 -6.59 -11.13 -1.12
N GLY A 243 -5.52 -10.35 -1.05
CA GLY A 243 -5.59 -8.90 -1.07
C GLY A 243 -4.49 -8.31 -1.93
N PHE A 244 -4.77 -7.17 -2.54
CA PHE A 244 -3.74 -6.34 -3.14
C PHE A 244 -4.08 -4.86 -2.97
N TYR A 245 -3.05 -4.04 -2.84
CA TYR A 245 -3.20 -2.59 -2.93
C TYR A 245 -2.22 -1.99 -3.94
N CYS A 246 -2.63 -0.87 -4.52
CA CYS A 246 -1.86 -0.12 -5.49
C CYS A 246 -1.78 1.34 -5.07
N TRP A 247 -0.71 2.02 -5.46
CA TRP A 247 -0.58 3.46 -5.28
C TRP A 247 0.19 4.07 -6.43
N ASN A 248 -0.07 5.35 -6.67
CA ASN A 248 0.65 6.15 -7.64
C ASN A 248 0.63 7.62 -7.24
N SER A 249 1.60 8.39 -7.73
CA SER A 249 1.54 9.84 -7.65
C SER A 249 1.96 10.45 -8.96
N GLU A 250 0.98 11.02 -9.66
CA GLU A 250 1.24 11.79 -10.87
C GLU A 250 1.92 13.14 -10.59
N VAL A 251 2.29 13.50 -9.35
CA VAL A 251 3.00 14.76 -9.02
C VAL A 251 4.35 14.55 -8.33
N GLY A 252 4.79 13.30 -8.20
CA GLY A 252 6.08 12.95 -7.62
C GLY A 252 6.11 12.90 -6.09
N ALA A 253 4.96 12.73 -5.43
CA ALA A 253 4.89 12.52 -3.99
C ALA A 253 5.20 11.08 -3.57
N LYS A 254 4.97 10.11 -4.46
CA LYS A 254 5.23 8.68 -4.26
C LYS A 254 5.70 8.04 -5.57
N THR A 255 6.23 6.83 -5.51
CA THR A 255 6.40 5.97 -6.69
C THR A 255 5.08 5.37 -7.11
N LEU A 256 5.03 4.76 -8.29
CA LEU A 256 4.01 3.74 -8.55
C LEU A 256 4.39 2.47 -7.80
N GLY A 257 3.41 1.78 -7.23
CA GLY A 257 3.64 0.45 -6.69
C GLY A 257 2.37 -0.37 -6.55
N ILE A 258 2.58 -1.68 -6.50
CA ILE A 258 1.57 -2.71 -6.30
C ILE A 258 2.12 -3.66 -5.25
N ALA A 259 1.29 -4.01 -4.29
CA ALA A 259 1.57 -5.08 -3.36
C ALA A 259 0.44 -6.09 -3.33
N SER A 260 0.79 -7.37 -3.28
CA SER A 260 -0.13 -8.50 -3.20
C SER A 260 0.25 -9.41 -2.05
N PHE A 261 -0.76 -10.01 -1.40
CA PHE A 261 -0.57 -10.82 -0.18
C PHE A 261 -1.80 -11.67 0.10
N TYR A 262 -1.65 -12.63 1.02
CA TYR A 262 -2.78 -13.24 1.71
C TYR A 262 -3.05 -12.49 3.02
N LEU A 263 -4.29 -12.51 3.47
CA LEU A 263 -4.72 -11.93 4.73
C LEU A 263 -5.81 -12.77 5.37
N ARG A 264 -6.07 -12.57 6.66
CA ARG A 264 -7.17 -13.23 7.37
C ARG A 264 -8.37 -12.32 7.57
N ALA A 265 -8.14 -11.03 7.79
CA ALA A 265 -9.22 -10.08 7.95
C ALA A 265 -8.76 -8.63 7.80
N VAL A 266 -9.74 -7.75 7.64
CA VAL A 266 -9.61 -6.30 7.73
C VAL A 266 -10.51 -5.80 8.85
N CYS A 267 -10.02 -5.00 9.78
CA CYS A 267 -10.86 -4.47 10.87
C CYS A 267 -11.48 -3.10 10.53
N GLN A 268 -12.34 -2.57 11.41
CA GLN A 268 -13.03 -1.29 11.22
C GLN A 268 -12.08 -0.14 10.85
N ASN A 269 -10.94 -0.03 11.53
CA ASN A 269 -9.89 0.97 11.26
C ASN A 269 -9.02 0.63 10.03
N ARG A 270 -9.48 -0.26 9.15
CA ARG A 270 -8.81 -0.74 7.94
C ARG A 270 -7.40 -1.31 8.16
N ASN A 271 -7.12 -1.88 9.34
CA ASN A 271 -5.88 -2.65 9.54
C ASN A 271 -6.05 -4.03 8.91
N ILE A 272 -5.00 -4.50 8.22
CA ILE A 272 -4.91 -5.85 7.69
C ILE A 272 -4.34 -6.75 8.79
N TRP A 273 -4.98 -7.89 9.01
CA TRP A 273 -4.60 -8.88 10.01
C TRP A 273 -4.28 -10.22 9.37
N GLY A 274 -3.24 -10.86 9.89
CA GLY A 274 -2.76 -12.15 9.40
C GLY A 274 -2.23 -12.08 7.98
N GLN A 275 -1.48 -11.03 7.68
CA GLN A 275 -0.82 -10.89 6.39
C GLN A 275 0.25 -11.96 6.23
N GLU A 276 0.27 -12.61 5.07
CA GLU A 276 1.26 -13.63 4.68
C GLU A 276 1.65 -13.43 3.20
N GLU A 277 2.84 -13.91 2.81
CA GLU A 277 3.35 -13.85 1.42
C GLU A 277 3.29 -12.46 0.78
N PHE A 278 3.79 -11.45 1.50
CA PHE A 278 3.84 -10.08 0.98
C PHE A 278 4.83 -9.96 -0.18
N GLN A 279 4.33 -9.56 -1.34
CA GLN A 279 5.10 -9.29 -2.55
C GLN A 279 4.82 -7.87 -3.02
N GLU A 280 5.87 -7.10 -3.27
CA GLU A 280 5.78 -5.70 -3.69
C GLU A 280 6.62 -5.45 -4.94
N ILE A 281 6.05 -4.70 -5.89
CA ILE A 281 6.75 -4.16 -7.05
C ILE A 281 6.61 -2.64 -7.00
N THR A 282 7.73 -1.93 -7.13
CA THR A 282 7.77 -0.46 -7.21
C THR A 282 8.41 0.01 -8.50
N ILE A 283 7.81 1.01 -9.13
CA ILE A 283 8.30 1.63 -10.36
C ILE A 283 8.57 3.11 -10.08
N ARG A 284 9.84 3.50 -10.23
CA ARG A 284 10.23 4.91 -10.21
C ARG A 284 9.73 5.61 -11.47
N HIS A 285 9.30 6.86 -11.32
CA HIS A 285 8.84 7.75 -12.39
C HIS A 285 9.99 8.29 -13.26
N SER A 286 10.76 7.41 -13.90
CA SER A 286 11.76 7.77 -14.91
C SER A 286 11.16 7.78 -16.32
N LYS A 287 11.92 8.25 -17.32
CA LYS A 287 11.47 8.45 -18.71
C LYS A 287 10.64 7.30 -19.31
N TYR A 288 10.95 6.05 -18.96
CA TYR A 288 10.26 4.84 -19.46
C TYR A 288 9.27 4.23 -18.47
N ALA A 289 8.87 4.96 -17.43
CA ALA A 289 8.00 4.44 -16.37
C ALA A 289 6.64 3.96 -16.89
N ALA A 290 5.99 4.71 -17.78
CA ALA A 290 4.72 4.30 -18.39
C ALA A 290 4.85 2.98 -19.17
N SER A 291 5.95 2.81 -19.92
CA SER A 291 6.22 1.55 -20.63
C SER A 291 6.44 0.39 -19.65
N ARG A 292 7.26 0.58 -18.59
CA ARG A 292 7.44 -0.45 -17.56
C ARG A 292 6.14 -0.80 -16.86
N PHE A 293 5.29 0.19 -16.57
CA PHE A 293 3.98 -0.06 -15.97
C PHE A 293 3.11 -0.96 -16.86
N ALA A 294 3.03 -0.64 -18.16
CA ALA A 294 2.27 -1.43 -19.12
C ALA A 294 2.79 -2.88 -19.29
N HIS A 295 4.11 -3.09 -19.24
CA HIS A 295 4.72 -4.40 -19.51
C HIS A 295 5.00 -5.25 -18.25
N GLU A 296 5.16 -4.63 -17.09
CA GLU A 296 5.55 -5.33 -15.84
C GLU A 296 4.40 -5.34 -14.82
N ALA A 297 3.92 -4.16 -14.43
CA ALA A 297 2.99 -3.97 -13.32
C ALA A 297 1.56 -4.44 -13.64
N ALA A 298 0.98 -4.01 -14.76
CA ALA A 298 -0.38 -4.43 -15.14
C ALA A 298 -0.47 -5.95 -15.39
N PRO A 299 0.51 -6.59 -16.05
CA PRO A 299 0.56 -8.05 -16.14
C PRO A 299 0.79 -8.73 -14.78
N ALA A 300 1.58 -8.15 -13.87
CA ALA A 300 1.76 -8.72 -12.53
C ALA A 300 0.45 -8.73 -11.72
N LEU A 301 -0.32 -7.64 -11.77
CA LEU A 301 -1.68 -7.60 -11.18
C LEU A 301 -2.57 -8.71 -11.76
N THR A 302 -2.56 -8.88 -13.08
CA THR A 302 -3.36 -9.91 -13.76
C THR A 302 -2.91 -11.32 -13.37
N ARG A 303 -1.60 -11.57 -13.30
CA ARG A 303 -1.03 -12.85 -12.88
C ARG A 303 -1.41 -13.18 -11.45
N PHE A 304 -1.29 -12.23 -10.52
CA PHE A 304 -1.74 -12.43 -9.14
C PHE A 304 -3.25 -12.65 -9.07
N ALA A 305 -4.01 -11.89 -9.85
CA ALA A 305 -5.45 -12.04 -9.87
C ALA A 305 -5.89 -13.44 -10.31
N ASN A 306 -5.19 -14.03 -11.27
CA ASN A 306 -5.52 -15.34 -11.81
C ASN A 306 -4.66 -16.47 -11.22
N SER A 307 -3.77 -16.20 -10.25
CA SER A 307 -2.87 -17.22 -9.73
C SER A 307 -3.60 -18.23 -8.85
N SER A 308 -3.17 -19.48 -8.95
CA SER A 308 -3.65 -20.54 -8.06
C SER A 308 -3.09 -20.34 -6.65
N PRO A 309 -3.92 -20.50 -5.59
CA PRO A 309 -3.42 -20.50 -4.22
C PRO A 309 -2.62 -21.77 -3.87
N SER A 310 -2.52 -22.75 -4.76
CA SER A 310 -1.90 -24.05 -4.47
C SER A 310 -0.49 -23.93 -3.93
N GLY A 311 0.34 -23.02 -4.44
CA GLY A 311 1.70 -22.82 -3.92
C GLY A 311 1.70 -22.41 -2.45
N PHE A 312 0.86 -21.43 -2.10
CA PHE A 312 0.68 -20.99 -0.72
C PHE A 312 0.13 -22.10 0.18
N ILE A 313 -0.93 -22.79 -0.26
CA ILE A 313 -1.54 -23.91 0.49
C ILE A 313 -0.50 -25.00 0.73
N ASN A 314 0.27 -25.36 -0.30
CA ASN A 314 1.30 -26.40 -0.22
C ASN A 314 2.43 -25.98 0.73
N GLY A 315 2.89 -24.73 0.68
CA GLY A 315 3.90 -24.21 1.60
C GLY A 315 3.46 -24.26 3.06
N ILE A 316 2.24 -23.80 3.36
CA ILE A 316 1.68 -23.88 4.73
C ILE A 316 1.49 -25.34 5.16
N LYS A 317 0.99 -26.22 4.29
CA LYS A 317 0.84 -27.64 4.59
C LYS A 317 2.20 -28.31 4.85
N ALA A 318 3.20 -28.03 4.03
CA ALA A 318 4.55 -28.56 4.20
C ALA A 318 5.17 -28.09 5.52
N ALA A 319 5.04 -26.80 5.84
CA ALA A 319 5.50 -26.24 7.11
C ALA A 319 4.81 -26.88 8.34
N ARG A 320 3.51 -27.18 8.25
CA ARG A 320 2.76 -27.89 9.30
C ARG A 320 3.16 -29.35 9.43
N GLN A 321 3.49 -30.03 8.32
CA GLN A 321 3.89 -31.44 8.31
C GLN A 321 5.34 -31.67 8.72
N GLN A 322 6.21 -30.67 8.56
CA GLN A 322 7.63 -30.78 8.86
C GLN A 322 7.89 -30.64 10.37
N ILE A 323 7.84 -31.78 11.07
CA ILE A 323 8.20 -31.88 12.50
C ILE A 323 9.72 -31.77 12.65
N VAL A 324 10.16 -30.81 13.47
CA VAL A 324 11.58 -30.47 13.69
C VAL A 324 12.01 -30.53 15.14
N ALA A 325 11.07 -30.70 16.07
CA ALA A 325 11.36 -30.92 17.49
C ALA A 325 10.28 -31.83 18.11
N ARG A 326 10.69 -32.76 18.97
CA ARG A 326 9.75 -33.60 19.74
C ARG A 326 9.96 -33.48 21.25
N THR A 327 11.18 -33.18 21.69
CA THR A 327 11.51 -32.95 23.10
C THR A 327 11.80 -31.47 23.40
N ASP A 328 11.83 -31.10 24.67
CA ASP A 328 12.14 -29.72 25.08
C ASP A 328 13.58 -29.34 24.72
N GLU A 329 14.51 -30.29 24.80
CA GLU A 329 15.89 -30.08 24.35
C GLU A 329 15.97 -29.83 22.83
N ASP A 330 15.16 -30.53 22.04
CA ASP A 330 15.08 -30.29 20.59
C ASP A 330 14.57 -28.88 20.30
N ARG A 331 13.52 -28.44 21.00
CA ARG A 331 12.90 -27.12 20.83
C ARG A 331 13.90 -26.00 21.13
N GLU A 332 14.57 -26.08 22.27
CA GLU A 332 15.61 -25.12 22.64
C GLU A 332 16.75 -25.16 21.59
N THR A 333 17.27 -26.34 21.28
CA THR A 333 18.37 -26.50 20.31
C THR A 333 18.03 -25.94 18.93
N PHE A 334 16.80 -26.17 18.46
CA PHE A 334 16.32 -25.71 17.17
C PHE A 334 16.33 -24.18 17.04
N LEU A 335 15.86 -23.48 18.08
CA LEU A 335 15.85 -22.02 18.16
C LEU A 335 17.25 -21.46 18.39
N ARG A 336 18.05 -22.07 19.28
CA ARG A 336 19.43 -21.64 19.56
C ARG A 336 20.32 -21.68 18.31
N LYS A 337 20.20 -22.73 17.49
CA LYS A 337 20.90 -22.84 16.18
C LYS A 337 20.52 -21.75 15.17
N ARG A 338 19.41 -21.03 15.40
CA ARG A 338 18.91 -19.95 14.55
C ARG A 338 19.13 -18.57 15.15
N GLY A 339 19.99 -18.47 16.16
CA GLY A 339 20.43 -17.20 16.73
C GLY A 339 19.45 -16.58 17.72
N PHE A 340 18.56 -17.38 18.32
CA PHE A 340 17.74 -16.93 19.46
C PHE A 340 18.51 -17.12 20.78
N SER A 341 18.36 -16.17 21.71
CA SER A 341 18.86 -16.36 23.08
C SER A 341 18.06 -17.45 23.80
N LYS A 342 18.60 -18.01 24.90
CA LYS A 342 17.86 -18.99 25.72
C LYS A 342 16.55 -18.42 26.25
N LEU A 343 16.59 -17.15 26.68
CA LEU A 343 15.41 -16.43 27.16
C LEU A 343 14.36 -16.24 26.07
N GLU A 344 14.77 -15.89 24.85
CA GLU A 344 13.84 -15.77 23.72
C GLU A 344 13.27 -17.13 23.30
N ALA A 345 14.09 -18.19 23.31
CA ALA A 345 13.63 -19.52 22.99
C ALA A 345 12.52 -19.98 23.95
N GLY A 346 12.72 -19.79 25.26
CA GLY A 346 11.68 -20.06 26.27
C GLY A 346 10.40 -19.27 25.99
N LYS A 347 10.50 -17.95 25.74
CA LYS A 347 9.34 -17.11 25.42
C LYS A 347 8.61 -17.54 24.15
N ILE A 348 9.32 -18.00 23.12
CA ILE A 348 8.71 -18.51 21.88
C ILE A 348 7.94 -19.79 22.18
N ILE A 349 8.55 -20.74 22.90
CA ILE A 349 7.92 -22.01 23.28
C ILE A 349 6.67 -21.75 24.13
N ASP A 350 6.78 -20.90 25.16
CA ASP A 350 5.67 -20.54 26.04
C ASP A 350 4.52 -19.90 25.26
N LYS A 351 4.83 -19.03 24.29
CA LYS A 351 3.81 -18.40 23.43
C LYS A 351 3.05 -19.41 22.59
N VAL A 352 3.75 -20.39 22.00
CA VAL A 352 3.09 -21.46 21.27
C VAL A 352 2.24 -22.30 22.21
N LEU A 353 2.75 -22.67 23.38
CA LEU A 353 1.99 -23.46 24.35
C LEU A 353 0.70 -22.76 24.80
N VAL A 354 0.75 -21.45 25.02
CA VAL A 354 -0.41 -20.65 25.44
C VAL A 354 -1.43 -20.49 24.31
N GLU A 355 -0.97 -20.24 23.07
CA GLU A 355 -1.87 -19.92 21.94
C GLU A 355 -2.37 -21.19 21.20
N GLU A 356 -1.54 -22.23 21.09
CA GLU A 356 -1.86 -23.49 20.39
C GLU A 356 -2.36 -24.60 21.33
N GLY A 357 -2.12 -24.47 22.65
CA GLY A 357 -2.46 -25.51 23.63
C GLY A 357 -1.52 -26.72 23.60
N HIS A 358 -0.44 -26.67 22.82
CA HIS A 358 0.59 -27.71 22.75
C HIS A 358 1.98 -27.07 22.53
N PRO A 359 3.08 -27.74 22.93
CA PRO A 359 4.41 -27.22 22.67
C PRO A 359 4.73 -27.26 21.16
N PRO A 360 5.66 -26.42 20.66
CA PRO A 360 5.98 -26.36 19.24
C PRO A 360 6.65 -27.64 18.77
N GLU A 361 6.21 -28.20 17.64
CA GLU A 361 6.80 -29.40 17.04
C GLU A 361 7.16 -29.18 15.57
N SER A 362 6.31 -28.47 14.84
CA SER A 362 6.45 -28.21 13.40
C SER A 362 7.15 -26.89 13.08
N ILE A 363 7.66 -26.74 11.85
CA ILE A 363 8.14 -25.44 11.35
C ILE A 363 7.08 -24.36 11.55
N PHE A 364 5.81 -24.68 11.25
CA PHE A 364 4.70 -23.73 11.38
C PHE A 364 4.54 -23.24 12.82
N ASP A 365 4.61 -24.12 13.83
CA ASP A 365 4.48 -23.73 15.24
C ASP A 365 5.58 -22.74 15.66
N PHE A 366 6.82 -23.00 15.24
CA PHE A 366 7.93 -22.09 15.51
C PHE A 366 7.75 -20.74 14.82
N VAL A 367 7.27 -20.72 13.57
CA VAL A 367 6.93 -19.46 12.86
C VAL A 367 5.89 -18.67 13.66
N GLN A 368 4.77 -19.29 14.06
CA GLN A 368 3.72 -18.63 14.84
C GLN A 368 4.26 -18.08 16.16
N GLY A 369 5.06 -18.86 16.90
CA GLY A 369 5.66 -18.42 18.15
C GLY A 369 6.60 -17.21 17.99
N ILE A 370 7.43 -17.20 16.94
CA ILE A 370 8.34 -16.07 16.65
C ILE A 370 7.52 -14.82 16.30
N THR A 371 6.54 -14.95 15.41
CA THR A 371 5.67 -13.83 14.99
C THR A 371 4.87 -13.29 16.18
N ARG A 372 4.36 -14.16 17.06
CA ARG A 372 3.67 -13.78 18.29
C ARG A 372 4.59 -13.05 19.27
N LEU A 373 5.88 -13.41 19.33
CA LEU A 373 6.87 -12.70 20.13
C LEU A 373 7.21 -11.33 19.52
N ALA A 374 7.30 -11.23 18.20
CA ALA A 374 7.57 -9.98 17.49
C ALA A 374 6.52 -8.92 17.82
N ARG A 375 5.24 -9.30 17.90
CA ARG A 375 4.12 -8.41 18.26
C ARG A 375 4.26 -7.71 19.62
N ASP A 376 5.00 -8.30 20.57
CA ASP A 376 5.23 -7.70 21.90
C ASP A 376 6.38 -6.69 21.91
N LYS A 377 7.13 -6.56 20.81
CA LYS A 377 8.27 -5.64 20.73
C LYS A 377 7.77 -4.22 20.41
N THR A 378 8.14 -3.29 21.28
CA THR A 378 7.89 -1.85 21.08
C THR A 378 8.86 -1.24 20.06
N GLN A 379 10.07 -1.78 19.96
CA GLN A 379 11.10 -1.31 19.02
C GLN A 379 10.92 -1.96 17.65
N GLN A 380 10.78 -1.13 16.61
CA GLN A 380 10.48 -1.57 15.25
C GLN A 380 11.60 -2.42 14.64
N ASP A 381 12.86 -2.07 14.86
CA ASP A 381 14.00 -2.83 14.31
C ASP A 381 14.05 -4.26 14.87
N THR A 382 13.84 -4.41 16.18
CA THR A 382 13.78 -5.73 16.82
C THR A 382 12.61 -6.55 16.31
N ARG A 383 11.46 -5.91 16.04
CA ARG A 383 10.29 -6.58 15.47
C ARG A 383 10.61 -7.11 14.06
N LEU A 384 11.18 -6.26 13.20
CA LEU A 384 11.57 -6.63 11.84
C LEU A 384 12.60 -7.76 11.79
N GLU A 385 13.55 -7.79 12.75
CA GLU A 385 14.52 -8.88 12.84
C GLU A 385 13.84 -10.23 13.14
N LEU A 386 12.88 -10.26 14.07
CA LEU A 386 12.13 -11.46 14.41
C LEU A 386 11.23 -11.92 13.25
N GLU A 387 10.49 -11.00 12.63
CA GLU A 387 9.66 -11.24 11.44
C GLU A 387 10.53 -11.80 10.29
N GLY A 388 11.72 -11.23 10.07
CA GLY A 388 12.66 -11.73 9.08
C GLY A 388 13.20 -13.15 9.37
N LYS A 389 13.40 -13.52 10.64
CA LYS A 389 13.78 -14.89 11.03
C LYS A 389 12.63 -15.87 10.81
N ALA A 390 11.39 -15.48 11.13
CA ALA A 390 10.19 -16.28 10.89
C ALA A 390 9.99 -16.54 9.39
N LYS A 391 10.09 -15.50 8.56
CA LYS A 391 9.99 -15.61 7.10
C LYS A 391 10.99 -16.60 6.51
N LYS A 392 12.27 -16.49 6.87
CA LYS A 392 13.32 -17.43 6.42
C LYS A 392 13.06 -18.87 6.85
N LEU A 393 12.33 -19.07 7.94
CA LEU A 393 11.98 -20.40 8.41
C LEU A 393 10.87 -21.02 7.55
N LEU A 394 9.85 -20.22 7.22
CA LEU A 394 8.74 -20.62 6.35
C LEU A 394 9.21 -20.90 4.92
N GLU A 395 10.06 -20.03 4.35
CA GLU A 395 10.63 -20.19 3.00
C GLU A 395 11.47 -21.47 2.83
N ARG A 396 11.97 -22.07 3.92
CA ARG A 396 12.77 -23.31 3.87
C ARG A 396 11.92 -24.58 3.91
N ALA A 397 10.64 -24.48 4.24
CA ALA A 397 9.73 -25.60 4.30
C ALA A 397 8.97 -25.80 2.98
N GLY A 398 8.91 -24.78 2.12
CA GLY A 398 8.16 -24.75 0.87
C GLY A 398 9.01 -24.86 -0.38
#